data_AF-A0A8C6NG36-F1
#
_entry.id   AF-A0A8C6NG36-F1
#
_cell.length_a   1.000
_cell.length_b   1.000
_cell.length_c   1.000
_cell.angle_alpha   90.00
_cell.angle_beta   90.00
_cell.angle_gamma   90.00
#
_symmetry.space_group_name_H-M   'P 1'
#
loop_
_entity.id
_entity.type
_entity.pdbx_description
1 polymer ?
#
loop_
_entity_poly.entity_id
_entity_poly.type
_entity_poly.pdbx_seq_one_letter_code
_entity_poly.pdbx_strand_id
1 'polypeptide(L)'
;FYIRFHLAGRRTQLLQSLPAKTTVEENAAAGVTVYTFNVTLSPLSSKDVAVPPTILNSNPFAGAFVIEPKGNLEYRVVTTGNPVLDYETMPNRFDLQIFVKDTTGRTDLKILTVQVTDKNESPIFHGNMAIQSKIMVVF
;
A
#
# COMPACT_ATOMS: atom_id res chain seq x y z
N PHE A 1 30.27 2.75 -41.89
CA PHE A 1 30.06 3.30 -40.54
C PHE A 1 28.58 3.60 -40.35
N TYR A 2 27.91 2.91 -39.43
CA TYR A 2 26.80 3.38 -38.57
C TYR A 2 26.36 2.18 -37.69
N ILE A 3 27.08 1.97 -36.57
CA ILE A 3 26.65 2.18 -35.16
C ILE A 3 25.60 1.15 -34.69
N ARG A 4 26.06 0.17 -33.90
CA ARG A 4 25.21 -0.73 -33.11
C ARG A 4 24.58 0.08 -31.97
N PHE A 5 23.25 -0.03 -31.85
CA PHE A 5 22.54 0.42 -30.66
C PHE A 5 23.09 -0.33 -29.45
N HIS A 6 23.75 0.41 -28.54
CA HIS A 6 23.95 -0.05 -27.18
C HIS A 6 22.58 -0.03 -26.51
N LEU A 7 21.96 -1.21 -26.40
CA LEU A 7 20.92 -1.44 -25.41
C LEU A 7 21.56 -1.15 -24.06
N ALA A 8 21.26 0.01 -23.50
CA ALA A 8 21.62 0.37 -22.14
C ALA A 8 21.25 -0.81 -21.23
N GLY A 9 22.25 -1.42 -20.59
CA GLY A 9 22.05 -2.56 -19.72
C GLY A 9 20.95 -2.24 -18.71
N ARG A 10 19.91 -3.07 -18.65
CA ARG A 10 18.88 -3.00 -17.62
C ARG A 10 19.60 -3.04 -16.27
N ARG A 11 19.66 -1.91 -15.57
CA ARG A 11 20.12 -1.86 -14.19
C ARG A 11 19.22 -2.81 -13.38
N THR A 12 19.79 -3.84 -12.74
CA THR A 12 19.04 -4.81 -11.92
C THR A 12 18.27 -4.09 -10.81
N GLN A 13 16.94 -4.11 -10.83
CA GLN A 13 16.12 -3.48 -9.79
C GLN A 13 16.37 -4.19 -8.45
N LEU A 14 16.35 -3.45 -7.33
CA LEU A 14 16.46 -4.09 -6.01
C LEU A 14 15.09 -4.64 -5.60
N LEU A 15 14.00 -3.93 -5.88
CA LEU A 15 12.63 -4.36 -5.59
C LEU A 15 12.10 -5.28 -6.71
N GLN A 16 12.05 -6.59 -6.43
CA GLN A 16 11.61 -7.63 -7.35
C GLN A 16 10.18 -8.06 -7.08
N SER A 17 9.48 -8.44 -8.15
CA SER A 17 8.08 -8.91 -8.11
C SER A 17 7.06 -7.94 -7.51
N LEU A 18 7.43 -6.70 -7.18
CA LEU A 18 6.48 -5.70 -6.72
C LEU A 18 5.62 -5.19 -7.91
N PRO A 19 4.30 -5.40 -7.93
CA PRO A 19 3.44 -5.01 -9.02
C PRO A 19 3.14 -3.51 -8.95
N ALA A 20 2.62 -2.96 -10.05
CA ALA A 20 2.12 -1.59 -10.06
C ALA A 20 0.84 -1.44 -9.25
N LYS A 21 -0.01 -2.47 -9.22
CA LYS A 21 -1.33 -2.47 -8.56
C LYS A 21 -1.60 -3.78 -7.82
N THR A 22 -2.34 -3.68 -6.72
CA THR A 22 -2.90 -4.81 -5.96
C THR A 22 -4.22 -4.40 -5.30
N THR A 23 -4.95 -5.35 -4.74
CA THR A 23 -6.24 -5.12 -4.07
C THR A 23 -6.22 -5.64 -2.64
N VAL A 24 -7.07 -5.07 -1.79
CA VAL A 24 -7.37 -5.56 -0.45
C VAL A 24 -8.86 -5.37 -0.18
N GLU A 25 -9.50 -6.33 0.47
CA GLU A 25 -10.90 -6.18 0.91
C GLU A 25 -10.97 -5.08 1.97
N GLU A 26 -12.05 -4.29 1.95
CA GLU A 26 -12.36 -3.38 3.05
C GLU A 26 -12.53 -4.13 4.38
N ASN A 27 -12.46 -3.41 5.50
CA ASN A 27 -12.56 -3.95 6.85
C ASN A 27 -11.55 -5.07 7.17
N ALA A 28 -10.50 -5.20 6.34
CA ALA A 28 -9.42 -6.14 6.58
C ALA A 28 -8.78 -5.89 7.96
N ALA A 29 -8.74 -6.96 8.75
CA ALA A 29 -8.10 -6.94 10.06
C ALA A 29 -6.61 -6.55 9.96
N ALA A 30 -6.01 -6.14 11.08
CA ALA A 30 -4.56 -5.91 11.15
C ALA A 30 -3.78 -7.18 10.75
N GLY A 31 -2.69 -7.00 10.00
CA GLY A 31 -1.80 -8.08 9.58
C GLY A 31 -2.26 -8.84 8.33
N VAL A 32 -3.38 -8.46 7.69
CA VAL A 32 -3.80 -9.05 6.40
C VAL A 32 -2.75 -8.71 5.35
N THR A 33 -2.27 -9.75 4.65
CA THR A 33 -1.26 -9.59 3.61
C THR A 33 -1.87 -9.07 2.33
N VAL A 34 -1.42 -7.88 1.92
CA VAL A 34 -1.83 -7.21 0.68
C VAL A 34 -0.99 -7.70 -0.50
N TYR A 35 0.32 -7.83 -0.31
CA TYR A 35 1.23 -8.35 -1.32
C TYR A 35 2.55 -8.83 -0.70
N THR A 36 3.20 -9.83 -1.31
CA THR A 36 4.54 -10.31 -0.92
C THR A 36 5.52 -10.08 -2.07
N PHE A 37 6.67 -9.48 -1.80
CA PHE A 37 7.69 -9.14 -2.78
C PHE A 37 9.09 -9.49 -2.26
N ASN A 38 10.08 -9.50 -3.16
CA ASN A 38 11.46 -9.86 -2.84
C ASN A 38 12.39 -8.68 -3.06
N VAL A 39 13.51 -8.67 -2.32
CA VAL A 39 14.63 -7.77 -2.56
C VAL A 39 15.81 -8.55 -3.11
N THR A 40 16.35 -8.10 -4.23
CA THR A 40 17.67 -8.56 -4.72
C THR A 40 18.72 -7.52 -4.37
N LEU A 41 19.92 -7.97 -4.00
CA LEU A 41 21.03 -7.10 -3.61
C LEU A 41 22.04 -6.93 -4.74
N SER A 42 22.80 -5.85 -4.71
CA SER A 42 23.95 -5.68 -5.61
C SER A 42 24.98 -6.79 -5.39
N PRO A 43 25.78 -7.18 -6.43
CA PRO A 43 26.75 -8.28 -6.33
C PRO A 43 27.79 -8.15 -5.21
N LEU A 44 28.08 -6.93 -4.75
CA LEU A 44 29.04 -6.63 -3.68
C LEU A 44 28.37 -6.24 -2.35
N SER A 45 27.05 -6.40 -2.25
CA SER A 45 26.33 -6.17 -1.00
C SER A 45 26.70 -7.25 0.02
N SER A 46 26.63 -6.92 1.31
CA SER A 46 26.47 -7.97 2.32
C SER A 46 25.16 -8.70 2.06
N LYS A 47 24.93 -9.85 2.70
CA LYS A 47 23.68 -10.63 2.56
C LYS A 47 22.42 -9.89 3.05
N ASP A 48 22.56 -8.67 3.55
CA ASP A 48 21.51 -7.84 4.12
C ASP A 48 21.35 -6.51 3.38
N VAL A 49 20.27 -5.80 3.70
CA VAL A 49 19.98 -4.43 3.28
C VAL A 49 20.50 -3.42 4.30
N ALA A 50 20.99 -2.27 3.83
CA ALA A 50 21.36 -1.17 4.74
C ALA A 50 20.12 -0.43 5.26
N VAL A 51 19.12 -0.26 4.40
CA VAL A 51 17.79 0.24 4.78
C VAL A 51 16.78 -0.77 4.25
N PRO A 52 16.02 -1.45 5.13
CA PRO A 52 14.99 -2.38 4.69
C PRO A 52 13.87 -1.66 3.94
N PRO A 53 13.12 -2.38 3.09
CA PRO A 53 11.95 -1.84 2.42
C PRO A 53 11.04 -1.08 3.38
N THR A 54 10.85 0.20 3.10
CA THR A 54 10.09 1.13 3.94
C THR A 54 9.15 1.96 3.06
N ILE A 55 7.95 2.24 3.55
CA ILE A 55 7.02 3.17 2.91
C ILE A 55 7.46 4.58 3.29
N LEU A 56 8.10 5.31 2.37
CA LEU A 56 8.54 6.70 2.63
C LEU A 56 7.37 7.67 2.63
N ASN A 57 6.38 7.42 1.78
CA ASN A 57 5.21 8.25 1.67
C ASN A 57 4.02 7.43 1.15
N SER A 58 2.80 7.88 1.45
CA SER A 58 1.56 7.35 0.90
C SER A 58 0.67 8.49 0.45
N ASN A 59 -0.08 8.27 -0.63
CA ASN A 59 -1.13 9.18 -1.06
C ASN A 59 -2.45 8.40 -1.21
N PRO A 60 -3.47 8.69 -0.38
CA PRO A 60 -3.47 9.64 0.74
C PRO A 60 -2.55 9.20 1.89
N PHE A 61 -2.16 10.15 2.75
CA PHE A 61 -1.39 9.85 3.96
C PHE A 61 -2.33 9.30 5.04
N ALA A 62 -2.37 7.97 5.21
CA ALA A 62 -3.31 7.31 6.11
C ALA A 62 -2.66 6.37 7.15
N GLY A 63 -1.43 5.89 6.93
CA GLY A 63 -0.81 4.91 7.82
C GLY A 63 -1.52 3.54 7.87
N ALA A 64 -2.38 3.25 6.89
CA ALA A 64 -3.16 2.01 6.82
C ALA A 64 -2.34 0.76 6.43
N PHE A 65 -1.09 0.95 6.01
CA PHE A 65 -0.21 -0.13 5.54
C PHE A 65 1.18 -0.02 6.15
N VAL A 66 1.79 -1.18 6.42
CA VAL A 66 3.17 -1.31 6.88
C VAL A 66 3.86 -2.43 6.11
N ILE A 67 5.20 -2.42 6.08
CA ILE A 67 5.99 -3.50 5.49
C ILE A 67 6.62 -4.32 6.62
N GLU A 68 6.44 -5.63 6.56
CA GLU A 68 7.01 -6.58 7.50
C GLU A 68 7.99 -7.53 6.79
N PRO A 69 9.13 -7.87 7.42
CA PRO A 69 10.04 -8.88 6.91
C PRO A 69 9.45 -10.29 7.10
N LYS A 70 9.59 -11.14 6.09
CA LYS A 70 9.28 -12.58 6.16
C LYS A 70 10.54 -13.45 6.30
N GLY A 71 11.71 -12.86 6.05
CA GLY A 71 13.02 -13.52 6.07
C GLY A 71 13.55 -13.76 4.66
N ASN A 72 14.85 -14.05 4.52
CA ASN A 72 15.50 -14.32 3.23
C ASN A 72 15.26 -13.22 2.16
N LEU A 73 15.27 -11.95 2.58
CA LEU A 73 14.99 -10.78 1.72
C LEU A 73 13.58 -10.77 1.10
N GLU A 74 12.66 -11.55 1.66
CA GLU A 74 11.24 -11.51 1.34
C GLU A 74 10.50 -10.59 2.34
N TYR A 75 9.60 -9.77 1.81
CA TYR A 75 8.84 -8.77 2.57
C TYR A 75 7.39 -8.79 2.15
N ARG A 76 6.52 -8.34 3.04
CA ARG A 76 5.08 -8.25 2.79
C ARG A 76 4.55 -6.89 3.20
N VAL A 77 3.70 -6.34 2.33
CA VAL A 77 2.83 -5.21 2.68
C VAL A 77 1.63 -5.79 3.41
N VAL A 78 1.36 -5.29 4.60
CA VAL A 78 0.22 -5.72 5.43
C VAL A 78 -0.61 -4.52 5.86
N THR A 79 -1.88 -4.76 6.13
CA THR A 79 -2.78 -3.77 6.75
C THR A 79 -2.41 -3.52 8.21
N THR A 80 -2.50 -2.28 8.68
CA THR A 80 -2.31 -1.95 10.11
C THR A 80 -3.57 -2.16 10.92
N GLY A 81 -4.74 -2.18 10.27
CA GLY A 81 -6.06 -2.22 10.92
C GLY A 81 -6.48 -0.90 11.57
N ASN A 82 -5.62 0.14 11.52
CA ASN A 82 -5.95 1.49 11.98
C ASN A 82 -5.25 2.53 11.08
N PRO A 83 -5.99 3.35 10.32
CA PRO A 83 -7.46 3.36 10.24
C PRO A 83 -8.02 2.08 9.61
N VAL A 84 -9.28 1.77 9.93
CA VAL A 84 -10.02 0.69 9.26
C VAL A 84 -10.29 1.12 7.83
N LEU A 85 -9.97 0.27 6.85
CA LEU A 85 -10.25 0.55 5.44
C LEU A 85 -11.76 0.42 5.22
N ASP A 86 -12.50 1.51 5.27
CA ASP A 86 -13.95 1.58 5.03
C ASP A 86 -14.20 2.13 3.62
N TYR A 87 -14.84 1.36 2.75
CA TYR A 87 -15.00 1.73 1.34
C TYR A 87 -15.89 2.96 1.15
N GLU A 88 -16.91 3.13 1.99
CA GLU A 88 -17.87 4.23 1.92
C GLU A 88 -17.31 5.55 2.48
N THR A 89 -16.46 5.49 3.51
CA THR A 89 -16.02 6.69 4.24
C THR A 89 -14.55 7.05 4.06
N MET A 90 -13.74 6.13 3.53
CA MET A 90 -12.32 6.35 3.29
C MET A 90 -11.94 6.31 1.81
N PRO A 91 -10.77 6.86 1.44
CA PRO A 91 -10.24 6.70 0.10
C PRO A 91 -10.06 5.22 -0.25
N ASN A 92 -10.58 4.80 -1.40
CA ASN A 92 -10.48 3.42 -1.89
C ASN A 92 -9.20 3.12 -2.69
N ARG A 93 -8.24 4.05 -2.70
CA ARG A 93 -6.99 3.91 -3.43
C ARG A 93 -5.83 4.56 -2.69
N PHE A 94 -4.72 3.85 -2.56
CA PHE A 94 -3.50 4.29 -1.91
C PHE A 94 -2.28 4.04 -2.78
N ASP A 95 -1.51 5.08 -3.08
CA ASP A 95 -0.23 4.95 -3.78
C ASP A 95 0.90 4.95 -2.73
N LEU A 96 1.54 3.80 -2.52
CA LEU A 96 2.61 3.58 -1.53
C LEU A 96 3.99 3.71 -2.18
N GLN A 97 4.82 4.66 -1.72
CA GLN A 97 6.19 4.85 -2.19
C GLN A 97 7.15 3.96 -1.39
N ILE A 98 7.51 2.81 -1.94
CA ILE A 98 8.34 1.79 -1.31
C ILE A 98 9.81 1.99 -1.71
N PHE A 99 10.66 2.24 -0.72
CA PHE A 99 12.09 2.49 -0.86
C PHE A 99 12.92 1.38 -0.23
N VAL A 100 14.04 1.04 -0.85
CA VAL A 100 15.06 0.15 -0.27
C VAL A 100 16.47 0.65 -0.57
N LYS A 101 17.42 0.36 0.31
CA LYS A 101 18.86 0.63 0.09
C LYS A 101 19.70 -0.58 0.50
N ASP A 102 20.58 -1.04 -0.38
CA ASP A 102 21.54 -2.10 -0.06
C ASP A 102 22.82 -1.55 0.60
N THR A 103 23.71 -2.43 1.07
CA THR A 103 24.94 -2.00 1.76
C THR A 103 26.00 -1.41 0.84
N THR A 104 25.85 -1.53 -0.48
CA THR A 104 26.70 -0.82 -1.44
C THR A 104 26.26 0.63 -1.63
N GLY A 105 25.14 1.01 -1.01
CA GLY A 105 24.56 2.34 -1.11
C GLY A 105 23.60 2.51 -2.27
N ARG A 106 23.37 1.47 -3.08
CA ARG A 106 22.41 1.49 -4.17
C ARG A 106 20.99 1.53 -3.62
N THR A 107 20.15 2.34 -4.24
CA THR A 107 18.74 2.51 -3.87
C THR A 107 17.80 2.06 -4.98
N ASP A 108 16.57 1.75 -4.60
CA ASP A 108 15.45 1.55 -5.53
C ASP A 108 14.17 2.12 -4.89
N LEU A 109 13.29 2.66 -5.72
CA LEU A 109 12.02 3.28 -5.32
C LEU A 109 10.94 2.87 -6.30
N LYS A 110 9.85 2.29 -5.79
CA LYS A 110 8.70 1.90 -6.60
C LYS A 110 7.40 2.33 -5.93
N ILE A 111 6.38 2.52 -6.76
CA ILE A 111 5.03 2.82 -6.29
C ILE A 111 4.19 1.55 -6.40
N LEU A 112 3.56 1.16 -5.29
CA LEU A 112 2.51 0.15 -5.25
C LEU A 112 1.16 0.84 -5.04
N THR A 113 0.27 0.78 -6.01
CA THR A 113 -1.12 1.21 -5.84
C THR A 113 -1.96 0.09 -5.22
N VAL A 114 -2.49 0.31 -4.03
CA VAL A 114 -3.46 -0.57 -3.37
C VAL A 114 -4.86 -0.05 -3.61
N GLN A 115 -5.76 -0.89 -4.12
CA GLN A 115 -7.18 -0.59 -4.29
C GLN A 115 -7.99 -1.33 -3.22
N VAL A 116 -8.84 -0.62 -2.51
CA VAL A 116 -9.79 -1.22 -1.57
C VAL A 116 -11.00 -1.70 -2.37
N THR A 117 -11.41 -2.95 -2.15
CA THR A 117 -12.62 -3.51 -2.77
C THR A 117 -13.76 -3.52 -1.78
N ASP A 118 -14.91 -3.04 -2.23
CA ASP A 118 -16.19 -3.06 -1.55
C ASP A 118 -16.61 -4.50 -1.20
N LYS A 119 -17.07 -4.67 0.03
CA LYS A 119 -17.73 -5.86 0.55
C LYS A 119 -19.08 -5.45 1.10
N ASN A 120 -20.14 -5.97 0.49
CA ASN A 120 -21.52 -5.69 0.89
C ASN A 120 -21.76 -5.75 2.41
N GLU A 121 -22.02 -4.59 3.01
CA GLU A 121 -22.40 -4.42 4.41
C GLU A 121 -23.91 -4.15 4.55
N SER A 122 -24.45 -4.23 5.78
CA SER A 122 -25.85 -3.86 6.02
C SER A 122 -26.02 -2.35 5.95
N PRO A 123 -27.13 -1.82 5.39
CA PRO A 123 -27.34 -0.39 5.30
C PRO A 123 -27.41 0.25 6.70
N ILE A 124 -26.63 1.31 6.90
CA ILE A 124 -26.68 2.12 8.12
C ILE A 124 -27.50 3.39 7.81
N PHE A 125 -28.65 3.55 8.49
CA PHE A 125 -29.49 4.73 8.33
C PHE A 125 -29.10 5.82 9.35
N HIS A 126 -28.46 6.90 8.90
CA HIS A 126 -28.16 8.08 9.71
C HIS A 126 -29.35 9.06 9.82
N GLY A 127 -30.57 8.54 10.02
CA GLY A 127 -31.76 9.37 10.09
C GLY A 127 -31.89 10.07 11.45
N ASN A 128 -31.74 11.40 11.50
CA ASN A 128 -32.33 12.18 12.58
C ASN A 128 -33.85 12.05 12.46
N MET A 129 -34.50 11.38 13.41
CA MET A 129 -35.96 11.41 13.54
C MET A 129 -36.38 12.86 13.80
N ALA A 130 -36.79 13.59 12.77
CA ALA A 130 -37.48 14.86 12.95
C ALA A 130 -38.84 14.56 13.59
N ILE A 131 -38.93 14.64 14.92
CA ILE A 131 -40.21 14.64 15.61
C ILE A 131 -40.85 16.00 15.29
N GLN A 132 -41.62 16.09 14.21
CA GLN A 132 -42.42 17.26 13.93
C GLN A 132 -43.55 17.31 14.97
N SER A 133 -43.33 18.04 16.07
CA SER A 133 -44.41 18.42 16.99
C SER A 133 -45.35 19.36 16.24
N LYS A 134 -46.34 18.79 15.55
CA LYS A 134 -47.42 19.56 14.92
C LYS A 134 -48.33 20.07 16.03
N ILE A 135 -48.00 21.25 16.59
CA ILE A 135 -48.91 21.97 17.48
C ILE A 135 -50.07 22.46 16.59
N MET A 136 -51.18 21.74 16.65
CA MET A 136 -52.45 22.18 16.09
C MET A 136 -53.02 23.25 17.02
N VAL A 137 -52.86 24.53 16.68
CA VAL A 137 -53.66 25.61 17.27
C VAL A 137 -55.01 25.61 16.56
N VAL A 138 -56.06 25.19 17.28
CA VAL A 138 -57.45 25.39 16.86
C VAL A 138 -57.86 26.77 17.38
N PHE A 139 -58.29 27.65 16.48
CA PHE A 139 -58.88 28.95 16.81
C PHE A 139 -60.36 28.79 17.14
#